data_AF-A0A6P0XCG5-F1
#
_entry.id   AF-A0A6P0XCG5-F1
#
_cell.length_a   1.000
_cell.length_b   1.000
_cell.length_c   1.000
_cell.angle_alpha   90.00
_cell.angle_beta   90.00
_cell.angle_gamma   90.00
#
_symmetry.space_group_name_H-M   'P 1'
#
loop_
_entity.id
_entity.type
_entity.pdbx_description
1 polymer ?
#
loop_
_entity_poly.entity_id
_entity_poly.type
_entity_poly.pdbx_seq_one_letter_code
_entity_poly.pdbx_strand_id
1 'polypeptide(L)'
;MPRIAATICTYNRYDYLAKAVESLRNQTFAQEEYKILIIDNSPDYEYAQKVQQEYHQPPFLIYHIEKIPGLSNARNVAAKLCETEFIAYLDDDAIASPQWLETIVAGFERFGTNAAALGGRVDPIWEIERPTWLDDELLSYVSVV
;
A
#
# COMPACT_ATOMS: atom_id res chain seq x y z
N MET A 1 -0.97 19.25 -7.55
CA MET A 1 -0.16 18.04 -7.80
C MET A 1 -0.49 17.07 -6.67
N PRO A 2 -0.60 15.76 -6.93
CA PRO A 2 -0.91 14.80 -5.88
C PRO A 2 0.08 14.90 -4.72
N ARG A 3 -0.42 14.86 -3.49
CA ARG A 3 0.35 15.02 -2.27
C ARG A 3 0.96 13.71 -1.78
N ILE A 4 0.31 12.58 -2.06
CA ILE A 4 0.73 11.27 -1.55
C ILE A 4 0.66 10.18 -2.61
N ALA A 5 1.64 9.28 -2.63
CA ALA A 5 1.63 8.07 -3.42
C ALA A 5 1.37 6.86 -2.52
N ALA A 6 0.18 6.29 -2.64
CA ALA A 6 -0.19 5.02 -2.03
C ALA A 6 0.51 3.89 -2.80
N THR A 7 1.47 3.23 -2.17
CA THR A 7 2.44 2.37 -2.84
C THR A 7 2.30 0.93 -2.38
N ILE A 8 2.14 0.00 -3.32
CA ILE A 8 2.10 -1.43 -3.07
C ILE A 8 3.29 -2.09 -3.77
N CYS A 9 4.02 -2.93 -3.05
CA CYS A 9 5.01 -3.83 -3.66
C CYS A 9 4.44 -5.24 -3.65
N THR A 10 4.39 -5.90 -4.81
CA THR A 10 3.81 -7.24 -4.92
C THR A 10 4.80 -8.27 -5.46
N TYR A 11 4.62 -9.52 -5.02
CA TYR A 11 5.42 -10.67 -5.47
C TYR A 11 4.53 -11.91 -5.59
N ASN A 12 3.97 -12.14 -6.78
CA ASN A 12 3.15 -13.30 -7.14
C ASN A 12 1.92 -13.53 -6.24
N ARG A 13 1.26 -12.44 -5.81
CA ARG A 13 0.09 -12.44 -4.89
C ARG A 13 -1.09 -11.65 -5.46
N TYR A 14 -1.39 -11.86 -6.73
CA TYR A 14 -2.30 -11.01 -7.49
C TYR A 14 -3.75 -10.98 -6.97
N ASP A 15 -4.22 -12.06 -6.34
CA ASP A 15 -5.53 -12.11 -5.69
C ASP A 15 -5.63 -11.16 -4.48
N TYR A 16 -4.56 -11.06 -3.70
CA TYR A 16 -4.47 -10.13 -2.57
C TYR A 16 -4.28 -8.69 -3.07
N LEU A 17 -3.40 -8.51 -4.06
CA LEU A 17 -3.16 -7.22 -4.71
C LEU A 17 -4.47 -6.56 -5.17
N ALA A 18 -5.38 -7.33 -5.78
CA ALA A 18 -6.67 -6.82 -6.24
C ALA A 18 -7.47 -6.18 -5.09
N LYS A 19 -7.48 -6.79 -3.91
CA LYS A 19 -8.16 -6.27 -2.71
C LYS A 19 -7.46 -5.02 -2.19
N ALA A 20 -6.13 -5.03 -2.12
CA ALA A 20 -5.34 -3.88 -1.67
C ALA A 20 -5.56 -2.66 -2.58
N VAL A 21 -5.48 -2.84 -3.90
CA VAL A 21 -5.73 -1.77 -4.88
C VAL A 21 -7.16 -1.24 -4.78
N GLU A 22 -8.16 -2.12 -4.63
CA GLU A 22 -9.55 -1.70 -4.49
C GLU A 22 -9.78 -0.90 -3.20
N SER A 23 -9.10 -1.24 -2.10
CA SER A 23 -9.16 -0.44 -0.87
C SER A 23 -8.60 0.98 -1.05
N LEU A 24 -7.58 1.13 -1.90
CA LEU A 24 -7.00 2.44 -2.24
C LEU A 24 -7.84 3.23 -3.25
N ARG A 25 -8.63 2.56 -4.09
CA ARG A 25 -9.63 3.22 -4.96
C ARG A 25 -10.82 3.77 -4.18
N ASN A 26 -11.14 3.16 -3.04
CA ASN A 26 -12.27 3.53 -2.19
C ASN A 26 -11.89 4.48 -1.03
N GLN A 27 -10.82 5.27 -1.18
CA GLN A 27 -10.44 6.26 -0.20
C GLN A 27 -11.40 7.46 -0.22
N THR A 28 -11.61 8.09 0.93
CA THR A 28 -12.40 9.33 1.02
C THR A 28 -11.59 10.57 0.63
N PHE A 29 -10.27 10.43 0.53
CA PHE A 29 -9.37 11.50 0.10
C PHE A 29 -9.61 11.82 -1.38
N ALA A 30 -9.56 13.10 -1.75
CA ALA A 30 -9.87 13.52 -3.11
C ALA A 30 -8.93 12.85 -4.13
N GLN A 31 -9.47 12.33 -5.22
CA GLN A 31 -8.72 11.52 -6.19
C GLN A 31 -7.52 12.25 -6.81
N GLU A 32 -7.60 13.58 -6.91
CA GLU A 32 -6.56 14.46 -7.43
C GLU A 32 -5.39 14.67 -6.44
N GLU A 33 -5.60 14.33 -5.16
CA GLU A 33 -4.63 14.49 -4.09
C GLU A 33 -3.71 13.27 -3.92
N TYR A 34 -3.99 12.16 -4.61
CA TYR A 34 -3.14 10.96 -4.50
C TYR A 34 -2.95 10.19 -5.80
N LYS A 35 -1.89 9.39 -5.83
CA LYS A 35 -1.62 8.37 -6.85
C LYS A 35 -1.54 6.99 -6.18
N ILE A 36 -1.80 5.94 -6.95
CA ILE A 36 -1.51 4.56 -6.59
C ILE A 36 -0.28 4.13 -7.39
N LEU A 37 0.76 3.62 -6.72
CA LEU A 37 1.98 3.12 -7.34
C LEU A 37 2.16 1.64 -7.00
N ILE A 38 2.07 0.78 -8.01
CA ILE A 38 2.28 -0.66 -7.87
C ILE A 38 3.65 -1.00 -8.42
N ILE A 39 4.51 -1.59 -7.58
CA ILE A 39 5.78 -2.16 -8.00
C ILE A 39 5.64 -3.68 -7.97
N ASP A 40 5.52 -4.28 -9.14
CA ASP A 40 5.48 -5.72 -9.31
C ASP A 40 6.90 -6.27 -9.45
N ASN A 41 7.31 -7.07 -8.47
CA ASN A 41 8.62 -7.69 -8.45
C ASN A 41 8.56 -9.20 -8.72
N SER A 42 7.44 -9.66 -9.29
CA SER A 42 7.19 -11.07 -9.58
C SER A 42 8.13 -11.60 -10.66
N PRO A 43 8.58 -12.87 -10.55
CA PRO A 43 9.54 -13.45 -11.49
C PRO A 43 8.92 -13.80 -12.85
N ASP A 44 7.60 -14.03 -12.91
CA ASP A 44 6.87 -14.27 -14.16
C ASP A 44 6.54 -12.94 -14.85
N TYR A 45 7.46 -12.49 -15.71
CA TYR A 45 7.33 -11.24 -16.43
C TYR A 45 6.14 -11.21 -17.39
N GLU A 46 5.82 -12.33 -18.06
CA GLU A 46 4.70 -12.39 -19.00
C GLU A 46 3.37 -12.24 -18.27
N TYR A 47 3.24 -12.87 -17.09
CA TYR A 47 2.05 -12.72 -16.26
C TYR A 47 1.95 -11.31 -15.66
N ALA A 48 3.05 -10.78 -15.13
CA ALA A 48 3.11 -9.40 -14.63
C ALA A 48 2.68 -8.37 -15.67
N GLN A 49 3.04 -8.56 -16.95
CA GLN A 49 2.58 -7.71 -18.05
C GLN A 49 1.08 -7.80 -18.31
N LYS A 50 0.46 -8.99 -18.16
CA LYS A 50 -1.00 -9.13 -18.28
C LYS A 50 -1.71 -8.37 -17.17
N VAL A 51 -1.24 -8.53 -15.93
CA VAL A 51 -1.78 -7.80 -14.77
C VAL A 51 -1.62 -6.28 -14.94
N GLN A 52 -0.46 -5.82 -15.44
CA GLN A 52 -0.24 -4.42 -15.76
C GLN A 52 -1.27 -3.86 -16.76
N GLN A 53 -1.71 -4.65 -17.75
CA GLN A 53 -2.72 -4.25 -18.72
C GLN A 53 -4.13 -4.14 -18.10
N GLU A 54 -4.44 -4.95 -17.09
CA GLU A 54 -5.70 -4.86 -16.35
C GLU A 54 -5.78 -3.56 -15.53
N TYR A 55 -4.64 -3.08 -15.03
CA TYR A 55 -4.55 -1.84 -14.26
C TYR A 55 -4.39 -0.57 -15.10
N HIS A 56 -4.35 -0.66 -16.44
CA HIS A 56 -4.05 0.45 -17.36
C HIS A 56 -5.15 1.53 -17.49
N GLN A 57 -6.15 1.54 -16.61
CA GLN A 57 -7.42 2.25 -16.81
C GLN A 57 -7.48 3.65 -16.14
N PRO A 58 -6.94 3.91 -14.94
CA PRO A 58 -7.01 5.24 -14.32
C PRO A 58 -5.70 6.02 -14.41
N PRO A 59 -5.72 7.34 -14.72
CA PRO A 59 -4.50 8.17 -14.78
C PRO A 59 -3.79 8.33 -13.42
N PHE A 60 -4.48 8.00 -12.32
CA PHE A 60 -3.93 8.05 -10.97
C PHE A 60 -3.21 6.76 -10.55
N LEU A 61 -3.22 5.70 -11.36
CA LEU A 61 -2.57 4.42 -11.05
C LEU A 61 -1.38 4.17 -11.98
N ILE A 62 -0.21 3.96 -11.40
CA ILE A 62 1.04 3.64 -12.10
C ILE A 62 1.45 2.22 -11.71
N TYR A 63 1.73 1.39 -12.72
CA TYR A 63 2.18 0.02 -12.53
C TYR A 63 3.56 -0.16 -13.17
N HIS A 64 4.55 -0.53 -12.36
CA HIS A 64 5.93 -0.74 -12.77
C HIS A 64 6.39 -2.16 -12.45
N ILE A 65 7.07 -2.82 -13.39
CA ILE A 65 7.64 -4.15 -13.19
C ILE A 65 9.13 -4.02 -12.87
N GLU A 66 9.51 -4.35 -11.64
CA GLU A 66 10.91 -4.37 -11.18
C GLU A 66 11.51 -5.77 -11.37
N LYS A 67 12.60 -5.85 -12.12
CA LYS A 67 13.20 -7.14 -12.53
C LYS A 67 14.19 -7.70 -11.51
N ILE A 68 14.72 -6.88 -10.61
CA ILE A 68 15.67 -7.29 -9.58
C ILE A 68 14.88 -7.72 -8.34
N PRO A 69 14.89 -9.01 -7.96
CA PRO A 69 14.11 -9.49 -6.82
C PRO A 69 14.49 -8.84 -5.49
N GLY A 70 13.50 -8.69 -4.61
CA GLY A 70 13.65 -8.26 -3.23
C GLY A 70 12.75 -7.07 -2.87
N LEU A 71 12.04 -7.17 -1.75
CA LEU A 71 11.15 -6.10 -1.26
C LEU A 71 11.87 -4.75 -1.12
N SER A 72 13.10 -4.75 -0.62
CA SER A 72 13.91 -3.53 -0.52
C SER A 72 14.19 -2.91 -1.90
N ASN A 73 14.43 -3.73 -2.93
CA ASN A 73 14.61 -3.23 -4.29
C ASN A 73 13.31 -2.61 -4.82
N ALA A 74 12.18 -3.30 -4.62
CA ALA A 74 10.86 -2.78 -5.00
C ALA A 74 10.53 -1.45 -4.30
N ARG A 75 10.76 -1.34 -2.97
CA ARG A 75 10.54 -0.10 -2.21
C ARG A 75 11.47 1.02 -2.65
N ASN A 76 12.74 0.72 -2.95
CA ASN A 76 13.70 1.70 -3.48
C ASN A 76 13.30 2.21 -4.87
N VAL A 77 12.78 1.34 -5.72
CA VAL A 77 12.24 1.73 -7.04
C VAL A 77 11.02 2.61 -6.88
N ALA A 78 10.11 2.25 -5.96
CA ALA A 78 8.96 3.10 -5.64
C ALA A 78 9.40 4.50 -5.20
N ALA A 79 10.36 4.60 -4.27
CA ALA A 79 10.86 5.88 -3.78
C ALA A 79 11.49 6.74 -4.90
N LYS A 80 12.12 6.12 -5.90
CA LYS A 80 12.68 6.83 -7.06
C LYS A 80 11.61 7.29 -8.05
N LEU A 81 10.53 6.53 -8.22
CA LEU A 81 9.41 6.85 -9.11
C LEU A 81 8.37 7.77 -8.45
N CYS A 82 8.44 7.94 -7.13
CA CYS A 82 7.52 8.77 -6.38
C CYS A 82 7.77 10.26 -6.65
N GLU A 83 6.77 10.92 -7.23
CA GLU A 83 6.80 12.36 -7.55
C GLU A 83 5.95 13.20 -6.57
N THR A 84 5.41 12.58 -5.53
CA THR A 84 4.54 13.21 -4.54
C THR A 84 5.34 13.63 -3.30
N GLU A 85 4.76 14.51 -2.48
CA GLU A 85 5.38 14.97 -1.23
C GLU A 85 5.59 13.82 -0.24
N PHE A 86 4.62 12.92 -0.15
CA PHE A 86 4.65 11.75 0.74
C PHE A 86 4.56 10.44 -0.04
N ILE A 87 5.19 9.39 0.50
CA ILE A 87 5.01 8.01 0.06
C ILE A 87 4.43 7.20 1.22
N ALA A 88 3.35 6.46 0.96
CA ALA A 88 2.72 5.59 1.95
C ALA A 88 2.75 4.16 1.44
N TYR A 89 3.48 3.29 2.12
CA TYR A 89 3.56 1.88 1.76
C TYR A 89 2.39 1.10 2.38
N LEU A 90 1.72 0.31 1.56
CA LEU A 90 0.72 -0.67 1.94
C LEU A 90 1.18 -2.05 1.44
N ASP A 91 1.11 -3.07 2.29
CA ASP A 91 1.44 -4.44 1.88
C ASP A 91 0.37 -4.98 0.92
N ASP A 92 0.75 -5.92 0.05
CA ASP A 92 -0.14 -6.42 -1.01
C ASP A 92 -1.28 -7.30 -0.50
N ASP A 93 -1.24 -7.71 0.77
CA ASP A 93 -2.23 -8.47 1.52
C ASP A 93 -2.96 -7.64 2.58
N ALA A 94 -2.78 -6.32 2.59
CA ALA A 94 -3.47 -5.40 3.49
C ALA A 94 -4.66 -4.69 2.83
N ILE A 95 -5.64 -4.28 3.66
CA ILE A 95 -6.78 -3.46 3.25
C ILE A 95 -6.69 -2.12 3.97
N ALA A 96 -6.56 -1.02 3.22
CA ALA A 96 -6.56 0.32 3.78
C ALA A 96 -7.97 0.71 4.25
N SER A 97 -8.09 1.33 5.43
CA SER A 97 -9.33 1.97 5.86
C SER A 97 -9.70 3.11 4.89
N PRO A 98 -10.98 3.48 4.71
CA PRO A 98 -11.37 4.53 3.76
C PRO A 98 -10.70 5.90 4.02
N GLN A 99 -10.38 6.23 5.28
CA GLN A 99 -9.72 7.47 5.68
C GLN A 99 -8.19 7.37 5.77
N TRP A 100 -7.57 6.30 5.26
CA TRP A 100 -6.17 6.01 5.50
C TRP A 100 -5.24 7.12 4.98
N LEU A 101 -5.44 7.55 3.72
CA LEU A 101 -4.60 8.58 3.11
C LEU A 101 -4.77 9.96 3.75
N GLU A 102 -6.01 10.40 3.97
CA GLU A 102 -6.28 11.71 4.60
C GLU A 102 -5.73 11.78 6.02
N THR A 103 -5.74 10.65 6.76
CA THR A 103 -5.20 10.58 8.12
C THR A 103 -3.67 10.68 8.12
N ILE A 104 -2.98 10.03 7.17
CA ILE A 104 -1.52 10.12 7.03
C ILE A 104 -1.12 11.57 6.71
N VAL A 105 -1.78 12.19 5.74
CA VAL A 105 -1.50 13.58 5.34
C VAL A 105 -1.77 14.54 6.50
N ALA A 106 -2.90 14.41 7.19
CA ALA A 106 -3.22 15.22 8.37
C ALA A 106 -2.20 15.01 9.51
N GLY A 107 -1.65 13.81 9.65
CA GLY A 107 -0.56 13.52 10.59
C GLY A 107 0.69 14.34 10.28
N PHE A 108 1.16 14.33 9.02
CA PHE A 108 2.31 15.13 8.62
C PHE A 108 2.05 16.63 8.72
N GLU A 109 0.85 17.10 8.39
CA GLU A 109 0.47 18.51 8.58
C GLU A 109 0.50 18.93 10.06
N ARG A 110 0.01 18.06 10.95
CA ARG A 110 -0.03 18.32 12.39
C ARG A 110 1.36 18.41 13.00
N PHE A 111 2.26 17.50 12.64
CA PHE A 111 3.59 17.41 13.25
C PHE A 111 4.66 18.19 12.47
N GLY A 112 4.40 18.54 11.21
CA GLY A 112 5.33 19.22 10.32
C GLY A 112 6.66 18.49 10.23
N THR A 113 7.75 19.26 10.26
CA THR A 113 9.12 18.72 10.21
C THR A 113 9.54 17.93 11.46
N ASN A 114 8.70 17.83 12.48
CA ASN A 114 8.98 17.00 13.66
C ASN A 114 8.67 15.51 13.43
N ALA A 115 8.02 15.16 12.31
CA ALA A 115 7.75 13.77 11.93
C ALA A 115 8.38 13.45 10.57
N ALA A 116 9.31 12.50 10.55
CA ALA A 116 9.90 11.98 9.31
C ALA A 116 9.19 10.71 8.80
N ALA A 117 8.46 10.01 9.67
CA ALA A 117 7.71 8.80 9.36
C ALA A 117 6.49 8.69 10.28
N LEU A 118 5.44 8.05 9.77
CA LEU A 118 4.23 7.74 10.52
C LEU A 118 3.95 6.24 10.41
N GLY A 119 3.48 5.65 11.50
CA GLY A 119 2.93 4.30 11.55
C GLY A 119 1.48 4.37 12.01
N GLY A 120 0.70 3.37 11.58
CA GLY A 120 -0.71 3.25 11.92
C GLY A 120 -1.01 2.00 12.72
N ARG A 121 -2.23 1.93 13.23
CA ARG A 121 -2.80 0.70 13.78
C ARG A 121 -3.01 -0.32 12.66
N VAL A 122 -2.67 -1.58 12.92
CA VAL A 122 -2.92 -2.70 12.03
C VAL A 122 -3.84 -3.67 12.77
N ASP A 123 -5.04 -3.88 12.24
CA ASP A 123 -6.00 -4.83 12.79
C ASP A 123 -5.98 -6.13 11.97
N PRO A 124 -5.86 -7.30 12.62
CA PRO A 124 -5.83 -8.57 11.92
C PRO A 124 -7.19 -8.88 11.27
N ILE A 125 -7.15 -9.31 10.02
CA ILE A 125 -8.30 -9.90 9.32
C ILE A 125 -8.26 -11.40 9.59
N TRP A 126 -9.19 -11.89 10.41
CA TRP A 126 -9.24 -13.30 10.78
C TRP A 126 -9.96 -14.13 9.71
N GLU A 127 -9.28 -15.12 9.14
CA GLU A 127 -9.90 -16.11 8.25
C GLU A 127 -10.71 -17.17 9.01
N ILE A 128 -10.42 -17.33 10.31
CA ILE A 128 -11.08 -18.24 11.24
C ILE A 128 -11.59 -17.46 12.45
N GLU A 129 -12.38 -18.09 13.32
CA GLU A 129 -12.70 -17.48 14.61
C GLU A 129 -11.41 -17.24 15.41
N ARG A 130 -11.27 -16.02 15.94
CA ARG A 130 -10.13 -15.63 16.76
C ARG A 130 -9.98 -16.60 17.93
N PRO A 131 -8.78 -17.15 18.18
CA PRO A 131 -8.59 -18.07 19.30
C PRO A 131 -8.92 -17.40 20.63
N THR A 132 -9.67 -18.09 21.49
CA THR A 132 -10.17 -17.55 22.77
C THR A 132 -9.07 -17.21 23.77
N TRP A 133 -7.86 -17.75 23.59
CA TRP A 133 -6.69 -17.43 24.42
C TRP A 133 -6.02 -16.11 24.02
N LEU A 134 -6.29 -15.60 22.82
CA LEU A 134 -5.72 -14.36 22.33
C LEU A 134 -6.68 -13.22 22.69
N ASP A 135 -6.53 -12.65 23.87
CA ASP A 135 -7.33 -11.50 24.33
C ASP A 135 -6.87 -10.15 23.75
N ASP A 136 -7.61 -9.08 24.02
CA ASP A 136 -7.39 -7.77 23.41
C ASP A 136 -6.07 -7.12 23.84
N GLU A 137 -5.57 -7.47 25.02
CA GLU A 137 -4.27 -7.04 25.50
C GLU A 137 -3.18 -7.66 24.64
N LEU A 138 -3.26 -8.97 24.40
CA LEU A 138 -2.31 -9.71 23.55
C LEU A 138 -2.33 -9.24 22.10
N LEU A 139 -3.49 -8.81 21.57
CA LEU A 139 -3.57 -8.28 20.20
C LEU A 139 -2.63 -7.11 19.96
N SER A 140 -2.42 -6.25 20.96
CA SER A 140 -1.53 -5.09 20.82
C SER A 140 -0.06 -5.47 20.58
N TYR A 141 0.30 -6.73 20.87
CA TYR A 141 1.63 -7.29 20.70
C TYR A 141 1.76 -8.19 19.48
N VAL A 142 0.66 -8.51 18.80
CA VAL A 142 0.70 -9.31 17.58
C VAL A 142 1.18 -8.44 16.43
N SER A 143 2.40 -8.71 15.95
CA SER A 143 2.79 -8.27 14.62
C SER A 143 2.15 -9.18 13.59
N VAL A 144 1.32 -8.63 12.72
CA VAL A 144 0.89 -9.32 11.50
C VAL A 144 2.03 -9.17 10.49
N VAL A 145 2.54 -10.30 9.97
CA VAL A 145 3.65 -10.38 9.00
C VAL A 145 3.19 -11.22 7.81
#